data_AF-A0A7K3NIT7-F1
#
_entry.id   AF-A0A7K3NIT7-F1
#
_cell.length_a   1.000
_cell.length_b   1.000
_cell.length_c   1.000
_cell.angle_alpha   90.00
_cell.angle_beta   90.00
_cell.angle_gamma   90.00
#
_symmetry.space_group_name_H-M   'P 1'
#
loop_
_entity.id
_entity.type
_entity.pdbx_description
1 polymer ?
#
loop_
_entity_poly.entity_id
_entity_poly.type
_entity_poly.pdbx_seq_one_letter_code
_entity_poly.pdbx_strand_id
1 'polypeptide(L)'
;MVFEGRFTVKVFLEFLGRMVRRLDGRKVFFIVDRHSVRKAKKVNDWLAEHEDKIRLFLLPPYSPELNPDALASQDIKRTSFVTEG
;
A
#
# COMPACT_ATOMS: atom_id res chain seq x y z
N MET A 1 5.39 8.81 1.91
CA MET A 1 4.60 9.73 1.06
C MET A 1 3.37 10.06 1.85
N VAL A 2 3.18 11.32 2.22
CA VAL A 2 1.90 11.80 2.71
C VAL A 2 1.15 12.30 1.47
N PHE A 3 -0.11 11.91 1.33
CA PHE A 3 -0.98 12.38 0.25
C PHE A 3 -2.23 12.99 0.86
N GLU A 4 -2.70 14.08 0.28
CA GLU A 4 -3.97 14.70 0.65
C GLU A 4 -5.07 14.24 -0.31
N GLY A 5 -6.27 14.02 0.23
CA GLY A 5 -7.43 13.58 -0.56
C GLY A 5 -7.58 12.06 -0.69
N ARG A 6 -8.28 11.61 -1.73
CA ARG A 6 -8.61 10.19 -1.91
C ARG A 6 -7.43 9.41 -2.45
N PHE A 7 -7.23 8.20 -1.91
CA PHE A 7 -6.30 7.25 -2.48
C PHE A 7 -6.86 6.69 -3.80
N THR A 8 -6.31 7.14 -4.92
CA THR A 8 -6.73 6.74 -6.27
C THR A 8 -5.70 5.83 -6.94
N VAL A 9 -6.09 5.16 -8.03
CA VAL A 9 -5.18 4.36 -8.86
C VAL A 9 -3.97 5.18 -9.34
N LYS A 10 -4.15 6.46 -9.67
CA LYS A 10 -3.06 7.34 -10.09
C LYS A 10 -2.04 7.54 -8.96
N VAL A 11 -2.53 7.91 -7.77
CA VAL A 11 -1.69 8.11 -6.57
C VAL A 11 -0.96 6.82 -6.22
N PHE A 12 -1.61 5.66 -6.36
CA PHE A 12 -0.98 4.38 -6.13
C PHE A 12 0.15 4.06 -7.11
N LEU A 13 -0.06 4.26 -8.42
CA LEU A 13 0.98 4.05 -9.43
C LEU A 13 2.18 4.99 -9.24
N GLU A 14 1.94 6.26 -8.89
CA GLU A 14 3.00 7.20 -8.55
C GLU A 14 3.82 6.73 -7.36
N PHE A 15 3.16 6.17 -6.34
CA PHE A 15 3.81 5.58 -5.19
C PHE A 15 4.70 4.38 -5.58
N LEU A 16 4.18 3.42 -6.36
CA LEU A 16 4.95 2.25 -6.82
C LEU A 16 6.18 2.67 -7.65
N GLY A 17 6.00 3.62 -8.56
CA GLY A 17 7.11 4.13 -9.38
C GLY A 17 8.21 4.80 -8.54
N ARG A 18 7.85 5.49 -7.45
CA ARG A 18 8.84 6.05 -6.51
C ARG A 18 9.60 4.98 -5.75
N MET A 19 8.95 3.88 -5.36
CA MET A 19 9.60 2.76 -4.68
C MET A 19 10.64 2.09 -5.56
N VAL A 20 10.27 1.79 -6.82
CA VAL A 20 11.20 1.22 -7.81
C VAL A 20 12.43 2.11 -8.00
N ARG A 21 12.24 3.43 -8.14
CA ARG A 21 13.37 4.37 -8.30
C ARG A 21 14.27 4.45 -7.07
N ARG A 22 13.71 4.36 -5.85
CA ARG A 22 14.48 4.54 -4.61
C ARG A 22 15.30 3.29 -4.23
N LEU A 23 14.91 2.11 -4.69
CA LEU A 23 15.56 0.86 -4.30
C LEU A 23 16.77 0.47 -5.17
N ASP A 24 17.16 1.34 -6.12
CA ASP A 24 18.43 1.36 -6.85
C ASP A 24 18.81 -0.02 -7.44
N GLY A 25 18.03 -0.47 -8.42
CA GLY A 25 18.25 -1.75 -9.12
C GLY A 25 17.81 -3.00 -8.36
N ARG A 26 17.39 -2.88 -7.09
CA ARG A 26 16.83 -4.02 -6.35
C ARG A 26 15.36 -4.21 -6.66
N LYS A 27 14.98 -5.47 -6.89
CA LYS A 27 13.59 -5.86 -7.10
C LYS A 27 12.76 -5.61 -5.85
N VAL A 28 11.65 -4.90 -6.01
CA VAL A 28 10.72 -4.55 -4.95
C VAL A 28 9.67 -5.65 -4.82
N PHE A 29 9.50 -6.19 -3.62
CA PHE A 29 8.38 -7.07 -3.29
C PHE A 29 7.40 -6.30 -2.42
N PHE A 30 6.21 -6.04 -2.97
CA PHE A 30 5.22 -5.16 -2.34
C PHE A 30 4.00 -5.96 -1.91
N ILE A 31 3.68 -5.98 -0.63
CA ILE A 31 2.55 -6.72 -0.06
C ILE A 31 1.44 -5.71 0.25
N VAL A 32 0.25 -5.92 -0.28
CA VAL A 32 -0.90 -5.03 -0.07
C VAL A 32 -2.12 -5.80 0.43
N ASP A 33 -2.92 -5.15 1.27
CA ASP A 33 -4.25 -5.64 1.61
C ASP A 33 -5.12 -5.68 0.35
N ARG A 34 -6.01 -6.67 0.28
CA ARG A 34 -6.89 -6.85 -0.87
C ARG A 34 -7.87 -5.71 -1.03
N HIS A 35 -8.01 -4.74 -0.12
CA HIS A 35 -9.04 -3.73 -0.22
C HIS A 35 -8.64 -2.46 -0.98
N SER A 36 -7.37 -2.06 -0.94
CA SER A 36 -6.97 -0.69 -1.27
C SER A 36 -6.92 -0.36 -2.77
N VAL A 37 -6.78 -1.36 -3.67
CA VAL A 37 -6.75 -1.10 -5.13
C VAL A 37 -7.29 -2.30 -5.93
N ARG A 38 -8.43 -2.85 -5.52
CA ARG A 38 -9.02 -4.04 -6.17
C ARG A 38 -9.18 -3.81 -7.68
N LYS A 39 -8.33 -4.50 -8.46
CA LYS A 39 -8.55 -4.85 -9.87
C LYS A 39 -8.51 -3.71 -10.88
N ALA A 40 -7.81 -2.62 -10.61
CA ALA A 40 -7.61 -1.62 -11.66
C ALA A 40 -6.70 -2.20 -12.75
N LYS A 41 -7.24 -2.42 -13.96
CA LYS A 41 -6.48 -2.92 -15.13
C LYS A 41 -5.18 -2.15 -15.33
N LYS A 42 -5.20 -0.84 -15.15
CA LYS A 42 -4.02 0.04 -15.23
C LYS A 42 -2.90 -0.34 -14.27
N VAL A 43 -3.22 -0.85 -13.08
CA VAL A 43 -2.21 -1.32 -12.12
C VAL A 43 -1.58 -2.62 -12.58
N ASN A 44 -2.39 -3.56 -13.06
CA ASN A 44 -1.87 -4.83 -13.60
C ASN A 44 -1.00 -4.59 -14.84
N ASP A 45 -1.42 -3.73 -15.75
CA ASP A 45 -0.65 -3.39 -16.95
C ASP A 45 0.70 -2.77 -16.55
N TRP A 46 0.70 -1.84 -15.60
CA TRP A 46 1.93 -1.22 -15.11
C TRP A 46 2.86 -2.21 -14.40
N LEU A 47 2.31 -3.12 -13.59
CA LEU A 47 3.07 -4.19 -12.93
C LEU A 47 3.70 -5.16 -13.93
N ALA A 48 3.00 -5.47 -15.03
CA ALA A 48 3.53 -6.31 -16.10
C ALA A 48 4.69 -5.64 -16.83
N GLU A 49 4.58 -4.34 -17.13
CA GLU A 49 5.65 -3.55 -17.75
C GLU A 49 6.91 -3.44 -16.84
N HIS A 50 6.75 -3.60 -15.53
CA HIS A 50 7.82 -3.44 -14.54
C HIS A 50 8.13 -4.75 -13.78
N GLU A 51 7.81 -5.91 -14.36
CA GLU A 51 7.88 -7.20 -13.65
C GLU A 51 9.30 -7.56 -13.15
N ASP A 52 10.33 -7.04 -13.82
CA ASP A 52 11.75 -7.18 -13.48
C ASP A 52 12.09 -6.37 -12.21
N LYS A 53 11.42 -5.24 -12.01
CA LYS A 53 11.68 -4.26 -10.96
C LYS A 53 10.76 -4.39 -9.75
N ILE A 54 9.53 -4.86 -9.93
CA ILE A 54 8.55 -4.94 -8.85
C ILE A 54 7.61 -6.12 -9.01
N ARG A 55 7.26 -6.74 -7.89
CA ARG A 55 6.24 -7.76 -7.80
C ARG A 55 5.30 -7.45 -6.64
N LEU A 56 4.00 -7.47 -6.93
CA LEU A 56 2.95 -7.20 -5.96
C LEU A 56 2.31 -8.51 -5.47
N PHE A 57 2.13 -8.63 -4.16
CA PHE A 57 1.45 -9.74 -3.49
C PHE A 57 0.22 -9.22 -2.75
N LEU A 58 -0.87 -9.97 -2.81
CA LEU A 58 -2.11 -9.67 -2.11
C LEU A 58 -2.20 -10.50 -0.82
N LEU A 59 -2.51 -9.87 0.30
CA LEU A 59 -2.77 -10.59 1.55
C LEU A 59 -4.05 -11.43 1.45
N PRO A 60 -4.11 -12.62 2.07
CA PRO A 60 -5.33 -13.41 2.16
C PRO A 60 -6.48 -12.65 2.86
N PRO A 61 -7.75 -13.06 2.67
CA PRO A 61 -8.89 -12.47 3.39
C PRO A 61 -8.70 -12.54 4.89
N TYR A 62 -8.86 -11.41 5.57
CA TYR A 62 -9.04 -11.32 7.01
C TYR A 62 -7.99 -12.10 7.82
N SER A 63 -6.78 -11.53 7.87
CA SER A 63 -5.85 -11.76 8.98
C SER A 63 -5.70 -10.45 9.76
N PRO A 64 -6.71 -10.03 10.54
CA PRO A 64 -6.63 -8.83 11.38
C PRO A 64 -5.45 -8.90 12.37
N GLU A 65 -5.04 -10.11 12.76
CA GLU A 65 -3.87 -10.42 13.60
C GLU A 65 -2.52 -10.17 12.91
N LEU A 66 -2.47 -10.11 11.57
CA LEU A 66 -1.23 -10.03 10.76
C LEU A 66 -1.15 -8.75 9.91
N ASN A 67 -2.13 -7.86 10.01
CA ASN A 67 -2.11 -6.60 9.27
C ASN A 67 -1.50 -5.49 10.14
N PRO A 68 -0.26 -5.04 9.88
CA PRO A 68 0.34 -3.93 10.62
C PRO A 68 -0.47 -2.62 10.46
N ASP A 69 -1.27 -2.48 9.40
CA ASP A 69 -2.20 -1.36 9.22
C ASP A 69 -3.39 -1.40 10.21
N ALA A 70 -3.83 -2.58 10.65
CA ALA A 70 -4.89 -2.71 11.66
C ALA A 70 -4.38 -2.31 13.05
N LEU A 71 -3.14 -2.71 13.39
CA LEU A 71 -2.48 -2.30 14.63
C LEU A 71 -2.24 -0.78 14.65
N ALA A 72 -1.69 -0.21 13.56
CA ALA A 72 -1.45 1.23 13.46
C ALA A 72 -2.75 2.04 13.51
N SER A 73 -3.82 1.57 12.86
CA SER A 73 -5.14 2.21 12.94
C SER A 73 -5.75 2.12 14.34
N GLN A 74 -5.46 1.06 15.10
CA GLN A 74 -5.91 0.93 16.50
C GLN A 74 -5.12 1.85 17.43
N ASP A 75 -3.81 1.97 17.26
CA ASP A 75 -2.97 2.87 18.08
C ASP A 75 -3.25 4.35 17.79
N ILE A 76 -3.48 4.72 16.54
CA ILE A 76 -3.85 6.10 16.17
C ILE A 76 -5.24 6.45 16.72
N LYS A 77 -6.18 5.49 16.71
CA LYS A 77 -7.49 5.67 17.36
C LYS A 77 -7.35 5.76 18.87
N ARG A 78 -6.56 4.91 19.53
CA ARG A 78 -6.36 4.96 20.99
C ARG A 78 -5.71 6.25 21.46
N THR A 79 -4.71 6.74 20.74
CA THR A 79 -3.95 7.95 21.11
C THR A 79 -4.77 9.22 20.88
N SER A 80 -5.73 9.22 19.95
CA SER A 80 -6.55 10.40 19.65
C SER A 80 -7.77 10.58 20.57
N PHE A 81 -8.04 9.66 21.51
CA PHE A 81 -9.17 9.75 22.46
C PHE A 81 -8.75 9.97 23.92
N VAL A 82 -7.51 10.38 24.21
CA VAL A 82 -7.14 10.83 25.55
C VAL A 82 -6.52 12.22 25.46
N THR A 83 -7.37 13.25 25.47
CA THR A 83 -7.20 14.51 26.22
C THR A 83 -8.50 15.31 26.05
N GLU A 84 -9.55 14.95 26.79
CA GLU A 84 -10.52 15.90 27.37
C GLU A 84 -11.08 15.22 28.63
N GLY A 85 -10.64 15.72 29.78
CA GLY A 85 -10.97 15.25 31.12
C GLY A 85 -10.18 16.06 32.14
#